data_AF-A0A1B0ALL1-F1
#
_entry.id   AF-A0A1B0ALL1-F1
#
_cell.length_a   1.000
_cell.length_b   1.000
_cell.length_c   1.000
_cell.angle_alpha   90.00
_cell.angle_beta   90.00
_cell.angle_gamma   90.00
#
_symmetry.space_group_name_H-M   'P 1'
#
loop_
_entity.id
_entity.type
_entity.pdbx_description
1 polymer ?
#
loop_
_entity_poly.entity_id
_entity_poly.type
_entity_poly.pdbx_seq_one_letter_code
_entity_poly.pdbx_strand_id
1 'polypeptide(L)'
;MCKDYLRPSLKIPPGSSTELSHRGQQFLVALFERYDKDVDGALSPEEHRMIFSTCPSTPWSYSTDIRKSCPVNENGWVTLHGWLCRWTLMTLLDVTKTMEYLAYLGFNVHENDTQLAAIHVTRERRIDLAKRQSSRSVYICHAIGPKGSGKTGLCRGFLLDDMRSLIGKEFKTNVNYCVNTVQVYGQEKHLILRDIDVKHALDPLQPQEVNCDVACLVYDTSNPRSFEYIARIYIKYYAESKIPVMVVGTKADLDERRQDYLLQPAEFCQKYKLLPPHFFSLKANKKELYVKLATMAAFP
;
A
#
# COMPACT_ATOMS: atom_id res chain seq x y z
N MET A 1 -12.01 -28.54 -10.24
CA MET A 1 -10.78 -28.18 -10.99
C MET A 1 -9.59 -28.90 -10.37
N CYS A 2 -8.58 -29.26 -11.16
CA CYS A 2 -7.36 -29.93 -10.68
C CYS A 2 -6.53 -28.98 -9.79
N LYS A 3 -5.94 -29.48 -8.70
CA LYS A 3 -5.11 -28.67 -7.78
C LYS A 3 -3.91 -28.03 -8.51
N ASP A 4 -3.28 -28.79 -9.39
CA ASP A 4 -2.12 -28.32 -10.16
C ASP A 4 -2.49 -27.27 -11.21
N TYR A 5 -3.73 -27.29 -11.68
CA TYR A 5 -4.26 -26.25 -12.57
C TYR A 5 -4.47 -24.94 -11.83
N LEU A 6 -4.91 -24.96 -10.56
CA LEU A 6 -5.18 -23.75 -9.77
C LEU A 6 -3.93 -23.18 -9.08
N ARG A 7 -3.00 -24.06 -8.69
CA ARG A 7 -1.85 -23.71 -7.86
C ARG A 7 -0.56 -24.28 -8.46
N PRO A 8 -0.12 -23.77 -9.62
CA PRO A 8 1.15 -24.18 -10.19
C PRO A 8 2.30 -23.83 -9.22
N SER A 9 3.38 -24.61 -9.27
CA SER A 9 4.56 -24.34 -8.44
C SER A 9 5.30 -23.09 -8.93
N LEU A 10 5.45 -22.11 -8.04
CA LEU A 10 6.25 -20.91 -8.29
C LEU A 10 7.33 -20.79 -7.21
N LYS A 11 8.60 -20.80 -7.61
CA LYS A 11 9.73 -20.58 -6.70
C LYS A 11 10.03 -19.09 -6.59
N ILE A 12 10.00 -18.55 -5.38
CA ILE A 12 10.27 -17.13 -5.09
C ILE A 12 11.55 -17.08 -4.26
N PRO A 13 12.69 -16.61 -4.83
CA PRO A 13 13.93 -16.49 -4.08
C PRO A 13 13.78 -15.49 -2.91
N PRO A 14 14.44 -15.72 -1.76
CA PRO A 14 14.39 -14.79 -0.63
C PRO A 14 14.77 -13.36 -1.04
N GLY A 15 13.98 -12.38 -0.61
CA GLY A 15 14.17 -10.97 -0.97
C GLY A 15 13.70 -10.58 -2.38
N SER A 16 13.14 -11.51 -3.15
CA SER A 16 12.37 -11.21 -4.36
C SER A 16 10.92 -10.84 -4.02
N SER A 17 10.21 -10.23 -4.96
CA SER A 17 8.78 -9.93 -4.84
C SER A 17 8.01 -10.44 -6.07
N THR A 18 6.68 -10.53 -5.95
CA THR A 18 5.79 -10.96 -7.04
C THR A 18 4.93 -9.80 -7.49
N GLU A 19 5.01 -9.51 -8.79
CA GLU A 19 4.26 -8.45 -9.45
C GLU A 19 3.44 -9.05 -10.60
N LEU A 20 2.42 -8.34 -11.09
CA LEU A 20 1.72 -8.74 -12.31
C LEU A 20 2.62 -8.50 -13.52
N SER A 21 2.73 -9.49 -14.40
CA SER A 21 3.36 -9.32 -15.69
C SER A 21 2.50 -8.46 -16.62
N HIS A 22 3.07 -8.04 -17.76
CA HIS A 22 2.31 -7.35 -18.79
C HIS A 22 1.09 -8.15 -19.29
N ARG A 23 1.25 -9.48 -19.50
CA ARG A 23 0.16 -10.37 -19.91
C ARG A 23 -0.92 -10.48 -18.83
N GLY A 24 -0.51 -10.58 -17.56
CA GLY A 24 -1.42 -10.57 -16.43
C GLY A 24 -2.26 -9.29 -16.36
N GLN A 25 -1.62 -8.13 -16.55
CA GLN A 25 -2.32 -6.85 -16.58
C GLN A 25 -3.28 -6.73 -17.76
N GLN A 26 -2.86 -7.08 -18.98
CA GLN A 26 -3.71 -7.03 -20.16
C GLN A 26 -4.95 -7.91 -20.04
N PHE A 27 -4.80 -9.14 -19.52
CA PHE A 27 -5.93 -10.01 -19.24
C PHE A 27 -6.92 -9.36 -18.24
N LEU A 28 -6.41 -8.76 -17.17
CA LEU A 28 -7.24 -8.11 -16.16
C LEU A 28 -7.94 -6.85 -16.70
N VAL A 29 -7.32 -6.11 -17.61
CA VAL A 29 -7.95 -4.99 -18.33
C VAL A 29 -9.08 -5.50 -19.22
N ALA A 30 -8.81 -6.49 -20.07
CA ALA A 30 -9.82 -7.06 -20.95
C ALA A 30 -11.00 -7.66 -20.18
N LEU A 31 -10.73 -8.28 -19.02
CA LEU A 31 -11.76 -8.79 -18.13
C LEU A 31 -12.60 -7.67 -17.51
N PHE A 32 -11.99 -6.56 -17.11
CA PHE A 32 -12.71 -5.40 -16.59
C PHE A 32 -13.65 -4.84 -17.65
N GLU A 33 -13.14 -4.51 -18.84
CA GLU A 33 -13.89 -3.88 -19.93
C GLU A 33 -15.05 -4.75 -20.41
N ARG A 34 -14.92 -6.08 -20.33
CA ARG A 34 -15.99 -7.01 -20.68
C ARG A 34 -17.21 -6.91 -19.75
N TYR A 35 -17.00 -6.51 -18.49
CA TYR A 35 -18.03 -6.49 -17.46
C TYR A 35 -18.48 -5.09 -17.05
N ASP A 36 -17.74 -4.05 -17.43
CA ASP A 36 -18.18 -2.65 -17.43
C ASP A 36 -19.20 -2.45 -18.55
N LYS A 37 -20.49 -2.69 -18.23
CA LYS A 37 -21.57 -2.76 -19.23
C LYS A 37 -22.09 -1.39 -19.62
N ASP A 38 -22.07 -0.45 -18.68
CA ASP A 38 -22.47 0.94 -18.90
C ASP A 38 -21.32 1.82 -19.39
N VAL A 39 -20.11 1.27 -19.48
CA VAL A 39 -18.91 1.90 -20.07
C VAL A 39 -18.56 3.20 -19.34
N ASP A 40 -18.75 3.19 -18.02
CA ASP A 40 -18.48 4.33 -17.16
C ASP A 40 -17.02 4.33 -16.64
N GLY A 41 -16.24 3.30 -16.99
CA GLY A 41 -14.85 3.13 -16.56
C GLY A 41 -14.73 2.66 -15.11
N ALA A 42 -15.82 2.20 -14.50
CA ALA A 42 -15.90 1.67 -13.16
C ALA A 42 -16.74 0.38 -13.10
N LEU A 43 -16.53 -0.40 -12.04
CA LEU A 43 -17.34 -1.58 -11.76
C LEU A 43 -18.30 -1.25 -10.63
N SER A 44 -19.59 -1.29 -10.91
CA SER A 44 -20.64 -1.31 -9.91
C SER A 44 -20.57 -2.58 -9.03
N PRO A 45 -21.29 -2.63 -7.88
CA PRO A 45 -21.35 -3.86 -7.07
C PRO A 45 -21.85 -5.08 -7.84
N GLU A 46 -22.77 -4.88 -8.78
CA GLU A 46 -23.40 -5.95 -9.53
C GLU A 46 -22.46 -6.48 -10.62
N GLU A 47 -21.73 -5.61 -11.31
CA GLU A 47 -20.71 -6.01 -12.29
C GLU A 47 -19.53 -6.72 -11.64
N HIS A 48 -19.07 -6.21 -10.49
CA HIS A 48 -18.07 -6.91 -9.69
C HIS A 48 -18.54 -8.32 -9.30
N ARG A 49 -19.80 -8.47 -8.86
CA ARG A 49 -20.39 -9.78 -8.55
C ARG A 49 -20.45 -10.69 -9.78
N MET A 50 -20.76 -10.15 -10.95
CA MET A 50 -20.80 -10.89 -12.21
C MET A 50 -19.41 -11.36 -12.67
N ILE A 51 -18.35 -10.57 -12.49
CA ILE A 51 -16.97 -10.99 -12.83
C ILE A 51 -16.60 -12.27 -12.07
N PHE A 52 -16.89 -12.32 -10.78
CA PHE A 52 -16.52 -13.44 -9.92
C PHE A 52 -17.60 -14.53 -9.83
N SER A 53 -18.62 -14.52 -10.70
CA SER A 53 -19.70 -15.51 -10.64
C SER A 53 -19.24 -16.92 -10.99
N THR A 54 -18.11 -17.06 -11.68
CA THR A 54 -17.46 -18.35 -12.01
C THR A 54 -16.45 -18.79 -10.95
N CYS A 55 -16.18 -17.95 -9.95
CA CYS A 55 -15.30 -18.26 -8.83
C CYS A 55 -16.10 -18.90 -7.67
N PRO A 56 -15.47 -19.73 -6.82
CA PRO A 56 -16.14 -20.27 -5.63
C PRO A 56 -16.62 -19.19 -4.65
N SER A 57 -15.92 -18.06 -4.60
CA SER A 57 -16.25 -16.87 -3.83
C SER A 57 -15.50 -15.66 -4.40
N THR A 58 -15.80 -14.45 -3.92
CA THR A 58 -15.04 -13.25 -4.28
C THR A 58 -13.70 -13.21 -3.53
N PRO A 59 -12.59 -12.76 -4.16
CA PRO A 59 -11.27 -12.74 -3.51
C PRO A 59 -11.17 -11.71 -2.38
N TRP A 60 -12.06 -10.71 -2.41
CA TRP A 60 -12.21 -9.62 -1.46
C TRP A 60 -13.66 -9.13 -1.42
N SER A 61 -14.03 -8.45 -0.34
CA SER A 61 -15.33 -7.81 -0.23
C SER A 61 -15.40 -6.52 -1.05
N TYR A 62 -16.46 -6.35 -1.84
CA TYR A 62 -16.67 -5.12 -2.60
C TYR A 62 -16.93 -3.89 -1.69
N SER A 63 -17.66 -4.05 -0.59
CA SER A 63 -18.08 -2.95 0.30
C SER A 63 -17.10 -2.63 1.44
N THR A 64 -16.33 -3.63 1.88
CA THR A 64 -15.46 -3.49 3.06
C THR A 64 -13.97 -3.58 2.75
N ASP A 65 -13.57 -3.99 1.54
CA ASP A 65 -12.17 -4.04 1.10
C ASP A 65 -11.93 -3.10 -0.10
N ILE A 66 -12.18 -3.54 -1.35
CA ILE A 66 -11.66 -2.87 -2.56
C ILE A 66 -12.06 -1.39 -2.69
N ARG A 67 -13.32 -1.04 -2.45
CA ARG A 67 -13.79 0.38 -2.50
C ARG A 67 -13.16 1.28 -1.44
N LYS A 68 -12.56 0.70 -0.43
CA LYS A 68 -11.93 1.42 0.68
C LYS A 68 -10.41 1.33 0.61
N SER A 69 -9.84 0.36 -0.09
CA SER A 69 -8.40 0.15 -0.22
C SER A 69 -7.82 0.68 -1.53
N CYS A 70 -8.65 1.00 -2.52
CA CYS A 70 -8.22 1.39 -3.87
C CYS A 70 -8.97 2.65 -4.36
N PRO A 71 -8.47 3.33 -5.42
CA PRO A 71 -9.16 4.42 -6.08
C PRO A 71 -10.56 4.04 -6.58
N VAL A 72 -11.49 5.00 -6.48
CA VAL A 72 -12.88 4.88 -6.90
C VAL A 72 -13.31 6.13 -7.66
N ASN A 73 -14.36 6.04 -8.47
CA ASN A 73 -14.97 7.19 -9.13
C ASN A 73 -15.84 8.00 -8.15
N GLU A 74 -16.50 9.04 -8.64
CA GLU A 74 -17.37 9.93 -7.85
C GLU A 74 -18.58 9.21 -7.24
N ASN A 75 -19.05 8.14 -7.88
CA ASN A 75 -20.13 7.26 -7.39
C ASN A 75 -19.62 6.26 -6.32
N GLY A 76 -18.32 6.26 -6.02
CA GLY A 76 -17.68 5.31 -5.13
C GLY A 76 -17.55 3.91 -5.72
N TRP A 77 -17.62 3.77 -7.05
CA TRP A 77 -17.39 2.50 -7.76
C TRP A 77 -15.93 2.35 -8.14
N VAL A 78 -15.47 1.10 -8.24
CA VAL A 78 -14.05 0.80 -8.44
C VAL A 78 -13.66 1.07 -9.89
N THR A 79 -12.76 2.01 -10.15
CA THR A 79 -12.27 2.30 -11.50
C THR A 79 -11.38 1.19 -12.05
N LEU A 80 -11.09 1.19 -13.36
CA LEU A 80 -10.08 0.29 -13.95
C LEU A 80 -8.73 0.39 -13.22
N HIS A 81 -8.34 1.61 -12.84
CA HIS A 81 -7.14 1.85 -12.06
C HIS A 81 -7.22 1.21 -10.66
N GLY A 82 -8.33 1.39 -9.96
CA GLY A 82 -8.57 0.76 -8.66
C GLY A 82 -8.60 -0.77 -8.73
N TRP A 83 -9.13 -1.32 -9.82
CA TRP A 83 -9.13 -2.75 -10.12
C TRP A 83 -7.71 -3.30 -10.23
N LEU A 84 -6.87 -2.69 -11.07
CA LEU A 84 -5.47 -3.09 -11.23
C LEU A 84 -4.69 -2.94 -9.93
N CYS A 85 -4.89 -1.84 -9.20
CA CYS A 85 -4.28 -1.63 -7.88
C CYS A 85 -4.63 -2.77 -6.90
N ARG A 86 -5.88 -3.25 -6.88
CA ARG A 86 -6.29 -4.32 -5.97
C ARG A 86 -5.65 -5.66 -6.32
N TRP A 87 -5.53 -5.97 -7.61
CA TRP A 87 -4.83 -7.16 -8.08
C TRP A 87 -3.33 -7.09 -7.81
N THR A 88 -2.71 -5.94 -8.02
CA THR A 88 -1.31 -5.69 -7.66
C THR A 88 -1.07 -5.95 -6.17
N LEU A 89 -1.94 -5.43 -5.30
CA LEU A 89 -1.89 -5.68 -3.86
C LEU A 89 -2.00 -7.17 -3.51
N MET A 90 -2.95 -7.90 -4.13
CA MET A 90 -3.09 -9.34 -3.90
C MET A 90 -1.89 -10.12 -4.43
N THR A 91 -1.32 -9.71 -5.57
CA THR A 91 -0.17 -10.39 -6.18
C THR A 91 1.08 -10.27 -5.33
N LEU A 92 1.28 -9.12 -4.68
CA LEU A 92 2.39 -8.91 -3.77
C LEU A 92 2.23 -9.70 -2.45
N LEU A 93 1.02 -9.75 -1.90
CA LEU A 93 0.76 -10.34 -0.57
C LEU A 93 0.46 -11.84 -0.62
N ASP A 94 -0.20 -12.32 -1.68
CA ASP A 94 -0.67 -13.69 -1.84
C ASP A 94 -0.75 -14.06 -3.34
N VAL A 95 0.42 -14.33 -3.92
CA VAL A 95 0.54 -14.75 -5.32
C VAL A 95 -0.16 -16.09 -5.60
N THR A 96 -0.24 -16.98 -4.61
CA THR A 96 -0.95 -18.27 -4.76
C THR A 96 -2.43 -18.04 -4.99
N LYS A 97 -3.05 -17.18 -4.17
CA LYS A 97 -4.45 -16.77 -4.36
C LYS A 97 -4.65 -16.03 -5.69
N THR A 98 -3.69 -15.21 -6.08
CA THR A 98 -3.72 -14.53 -7.39
C THR A 98 -3.79 -15.53 -8.55
N MET A 99 -2.88 -16.50 -8.59
CA MET A 99 -2.87 -17.54 -9.63
C MET A 99 -4.15 -18.38 -9.60
N GLU A 100 -4.64 -18.74 -8.41
CA GLU A 100 -5.90 -19.48 -8.27
C GLU A 100 -7.09 -18.71 -8.88
N TYR A 101 -7.19 -17.41 -8.62
CA TYR A 101 -8.28 -16.59 -9.19
C TYR A 101 -8.11 -16.32 -10.69
N LEU A 102 -6.89 -16.12 -11.18
CA LEU A 102 -6.64 -16.03 -12.63
C LEU A 102 -7.09 -17.30 -13.35
N ALA A 103 -6.87 -18.47 -12.74
CA ALA A 103 -7.35 -19.75 -13.26
C ALA A 103 -8.88 -19.81 -13.35
N TYR A 104 -9.59 -19.42 -12.29
CA TYR A 104 -11.06 -19.39 -12.27
C TYR A 104 -11.65 -18.43 -13.30
N LEU A 105 -10.97 -17.30 -13.54
CA LEU A 105 -11.38 -16.29 -14.50
C LEU A 105 -11.03 -16.65 -15.95
N GLY A 106 -10.35 -17.78 -16.17
CA GLY A 106 -10.07 -18.31 -17.50
C GLY A 106 -8.77 -17.81 -18.14
N PHE A 107 -7.83 -17.26 -17.36
CA PHE A 107 -6.53 -16.79 -17.87
C PHE A 107 -5.84 -17.83 -18.74
N ASN A 108 -5.76 -19.08 -18.29
CA ASN A 108 -5.01 -20.13 -19.00
C ASN A 108 -5.57 -20.44 -20.38
N VAL A 109 -6.90 -20.39 -20.50
CA VAL A 109 -7.60 -20.65 -21.76
C VAL A 109 -7.44 -19.46 -22.69
N HIS A 110 -7.56 -18.24 -22.17
CA HIS A 110 -7.39 -17.00 -22.93
C HIS A 110 -5.97 -16.84 -23.46
N GLU A 111 -4.97 -17.05 -22.60
CA GLU A 111 -3.55 -16.86 -22.90
C GLU A 111 -2.88 -18.09 -23.51
N ASN A 112 -3.59 -19.22 -23.59
CA ASN A 112 -3.06 -20.52 -24.00
C ASN A 112 -1.73 -20.86 -23.28
N ASP A 113 -1.69 -20.61 -21.98
CA ASP A 113 -0.50 -20.72 -21.12
C ASP A 113 -0.93 -21.00 -19.66
N THR A 114 0.02 -21.15 -18.75
CA THR A 114 -0.24 -21.24 -17.30
C THR A 114 -0.27 -19.85 -16.66
N GLN A 115 -0.88 -19.73 -15.47
CA GLN A 115 -0.94 -18.47 -14.73
C GLN A 115 0.45 -17.94 -14.31
N LEU A 116 1.49 -18.77 -14.41
CA LEU A 116 2.88 -18.33 -14.23
C LEU A 116 3.23 -17.19 -15.20
N ALA A 117 2.70 -17.20 -16.42
CA ALA A 117 2.89 -16.13 -17.39
C ALA A 117 2.30 -14.79 -16.93
N ALA A 118 1.35 -14.81 -16.00
CA ALA A 118 0.76 -13.61 -15.39
C ALA A 118 1.60 -13.02 -14.25
N ILE A 119 2.58 -13.76 -13.75
CA ILE A 119 3.38 -13.37 -12.58
C ILE A 119 4.81 -13.03 -13.01
N HIS A 120 5.25 -11.83 -12.68
CA HIS A 120 6.64 -11.42 -12.76
C HIS A 120 7.31 -11.54 -11.39
N VAL A 121 8.28 -12.43 -11.26
CA VAL A 121 9.13 -12.50 -10.06
C VAL A 121 10.28 -11.51 -10.23
N THR A 122 10.35 -10.52 -9.36
CA THR A 122 11.42 -9.52 -9.39
C THR A 122 12.74 -10.14 -8.94
N ARG A 123 13.86 -9.54 -9.29
CA ARG A 123 15.16 -9.99 -8.75
C ARG A 123 15.27 -9.70 -7.25
N GLU A 124 16.22 -10.36 -6.60
CA GLU A 124 16.46 -10.22 -5.17
C GLU A 124 16.88 -8.79 -4.78
N ARG A 125 16.34 -8.27 -3.67
CA ARG A 125 16.63 -6.93 -3.13
C ARG A 125 18.13 -6.65 -2.93
N ARG A 126 18.93 -7.66 -2.58
CA ARG A 126 20.39 -7.50 -2.42
C ARG A 126 21.08 -7.10 -3.73
N ILE A 127 20.57 -7.58 -4.87
CA ILE A 127 21.08 -7.25 -6.20
C ILE A 127 20.68 -5.82 -6.58
N ASP A 128 19.45 -5.41 -6.26
CA ASP A 128 18.98 -4.04 -6.43
C ASP A 128 19.85 -3.03 -5.67
N LEU A 129 20.13 -3.32 -4.39
CA LEU A 129 21.00 -2.49 -3.55
C LEU A 129 22.43 -2.41 -4.09
N ALA A 130 22.99 -3.54 -4.54
CA ALA A 130 24.33 -3.57 -5.14
C ALA A 130 24.43 -2.77 -6.45
N LYS A 131 23.36 -2.80 -7.27
CA LYS A 131 23.30 -2.09 -8.56
C LYS A 131 22.79 -0.64 -8.43
N ARG A 132 22.35 -0.20 -7.25
CA ARG A 132 21.69 1.10 -7.00
C ARG A 132 20.55 1.39 -7.99
N GLN A 133 19.85 0.35 -8.41
CA GLN A 133 18.75 0.43 -9.36
C GLN A 133 17.74 -0.61 -8.92
N SER A 134 16.48 -0.23 -8.70
CA SER A 134 15.42 -1.20 -8.44
C SER A 134 14.72 -1.59 -9.73
N SER A 135 14.54 -2.90 -9.96
CA SER A 135 13.67 -3.39 -11.04
C SER A 135 12.20 -3.45 -10.63
N ARG A 136 11.88 -3.17 -9.37
CA ARG A 136 10.54 -3.29 -8.81
C ARG A 136 9.66 -2.12 -9.25
N SER A 137 8.37 -2.40 -9.33
CA SER A 137 7.33 -1.41 -9.58
C SER A 137 6.36 -1.29 -8.40
N VAL A 138 6.39 -2.22 -7.45
CA VAL A 138 5.47 -2.27 -6.31
C VAL A 138 6.24 -2.21 -4.99
N TYR A 139 5.93 -1.22 -4.15
CA TYR A 139 6.57 -1.02 -2.85
C TYR A 139 5.57 -0.99 -1.70
N ILE A 140 5.94 -1.57 -0.56
CA ILE A 140 5.14 -1.54 0.67
C ILE A 140 5.73 -0.59 1.70
N CYS A 141 4.92 0.36 2.14
CA CYS A 141 5.20 1.28 3.22
C CYS A 141 4.39 0.90 4.46
N HIS A 142 5.04 0.75 5.61
CA HIS A 142 4.33 0.56 6.87
C HIS A 142 4.13 1.92 7.56
N ALA A 143 2.87 2.32 7.73
CA ALA A 143 2.48 3.50 8.48
C ALA A 143 2.30 3.11 9.96
N ILE A 144 3.23 3.56 10.81
CA ILE A 144 3.32 3.17 12.22
C ILE A 144 3.23 4.42 13.09
N GLY A 145 2.31 4.42 14.05
CA GLY A 145 2.11 5.55 14.95
C GLY A 145 1.12 5.19 16.05
N PRO A 146 1.05 5.98 17.13
CA PRO A 146 0.12 5.72 18.21
C PRO A 146 -1.33 5.94 17.76
N LYS A 147 -2.29 5.42 18.53
CA LYS A 147 -3.72 5.71 18.31
C LYS A 147 -3.95 7.22 18.30
N GLY A 148 -4.73 7.70 17.32
CA GLY A 148 -5.04 9.13 17.18
C GLY A 148 -4.01 9.96 16.42
N SER A 149 -2.87 9.37 16.02
CA SER A 149 -1.81 10.01 15.21
C SER A 149 -2.20 10.40 13.79
N GLY A 150 -3.42 10.09 13.34
CA GLY A 150 -3.88 10.43 11.98
C GLY A 150 -3.40 9.50 10.87
N LYS A 151 -2.63 8.43 11.18
CA LYS A 151 -2.13 7.45 10.20
C LYS A 151 -3.20 6.87 9.26
N THR A 152 -4.38 6.55 9.80
CA THR A 152 -5.49 6.02 8.99
C THR A 152 -5.98 7.06 7.98
N GLY A 153 -6.15 8.32 8.39
CA GLY A 153 -6.53 9.40 7.49
C GLY A 153 -5.49 9.64 6.39
N LEU A 154 -4.20 9.57 6.74
CA LEU A 154 -3.09 9.64 5.78
C LEU A 154 -3.17 8.50 4.75
N CYS A 155 -3.40 7.26 5.16
CA CYS A 155 -3.54 6.12 4.26
C CYS A 155 -4.75 6.27 3.32
N ARG A 156 -5.90 6.71 3.85
CA ARG A 156 -7.12 6.93 3.06
C ARG A 156 -7.00 8.10 2.09
N GLY A 157 -6.31 9.16 2.50
CA GLY A 157 -6.07 10.33 1.67
C GLY A 157 -5.32 10.00 0.38
N PHE A 158 -4.53 8.92 0.38
CA PHE A 158 -3.80 8.47 -0.80
C PHE A 158 -4.71 8.01 -1.94
N LEU A 159 -5.94 7.61 -1.63
CA LEU A 159 -6.89 7.04 -2.59
C LEU A 159 -7.78 8.10 -3.26
N LEU A 160 -7.77 9.34 -2.75
CA LEU A 160 -8.69 10.40 -3.15
C LEU A 160 -7.95 11.57 -3.77
N ASP A 161 -8.56 12.24 -4.72
CA ASP A 161 -8.04 13.50 -5.25
C ASP A 161 -8.29 14.68 -4.32
N ASP A 162 -9.41 14.67 -3.60
CA ASP A 162 -9.67 15.62 -2.50
C ASP A 162 -9.71 14.93 -1.14
N MET A 163 -8.61 15.08 -0.40
CA MET A 163 -8.44 14.59 0.97
C MET A 163 -9.29 15.36 1.99
N ARG A 164 -9.80 16.55 1.66
CA ARG A 164 -10.58 17.37 2.61
C ARG A 164 -11.88 16.68 3.01
N SER A 165 -12.43 15.87 2.12
CA SER A 165 -13.61 15.03 2.39
C SER A 165 -13.41 14.03 3.53
N LEU A 166 -12.18 13.81 4.00
CA LEU A 166 -11.84 12.91 5.12
C LEU A 166 -11.75 13.63 6.48
N ILE A 167 -11.76 14.96 6.51
CA ILE A 167 -11.63 15.73 7.74
C ILE A 167 -12.82 15.42 8.67
N GLY A 168 -12.53 15.07 9.92
CA GLY A 168 -13.55 14.74 10.91
C GLY A 168 -14.26 13.40 10.70
N LYS A 169 -13.90 12.61 9.67
CA LYS A 169 -14.48 11.29 9.47
C LYS A 169 -13.91 10.27 10.44
N GLU A 170 -14.81 9.48 11.02
CA GLU A 170 -14.47 8.29 11.79
C GLU A 170 -14.41 7.07 10.86
N PHE A 171 -13.29 6.35 10.86
CA PHE A 171 -13.08 5.18 10.03
C PHE A 171 -13.57 3.91 10.74
N LYS A 172 -14.86 3.59 10.57
CA LYS A 172 -15.49 2.40 11.19
C LYS A 172 -15.03 1.06 10.62
N THR A 173 -14.31 1.07 9.49
CA THR A 173 -13.87 -0.15 8.79
C THR A 173 -12.37 -0.30 8.93
N ASN A 174 -11.93 -1.44 9.46
CA ASN A 174 -10.52 -1.74 9.58
C ASN A 174 -9.98 -2.23 8.24
N VAL A 175 -9.42 -1.31 7.44
CA VAL A 175 -8.72 -1.68 6.21
C VAL A 175 -7.26 -1.35 6.42
N ASN A 176 -6.46 -2.41 6.42
CA ASN A 176 -5.06 -2.33 6.78
C ASN A 176 -4.19 -1.94 5.59
N TYR A 177 -4.70 -1.96 4.37
CA TYR A 177 -3.94 -1.71 3.15
C TYR A 177 -4.67 -0.70 2.27
N CYS A 178 -3.96 0.35 1.86
CA CYS A 178 -4.39 1.29 0.83
C CYS A 178 -3.34 1.24 -0.29
N VAL A 179 -3.77 1.14 -1.54
CA VAL A 179 -2.87 1.02 -2.70
C VAL A 179 -3.29 2.00 -3.78
N ASN A 180 -2.31 2.70 -4.35
CA ASN A 180 -2.46 3.59 -5.49
C ASN A 180 -1.09 3.76 -6.17
N THR A 181 -1.03 4.45 -7.30
CA THR A 181 0.21 4.73 -8.02
C THR A 181 0.71 6.16 -7.78
N VAL A 182 2.02 6.33 -7.92
CA VAL A 182 2.71 7.62 -7.91
C VAL A 182 3.78 7.64 -9.00
N GLN A 183 4.09 8.82 -9.50
CA GLN A 183 5.17 9.02 -10.47
C GLN A 183 6.49 9.29 -9.75
N VAL A 184 7.47 8.41 -9.95
CA VAL A 184 8.84 8.52 -9.41
C VAL A 184 9.81 8.62 -10.59
N TYR A 185 10.42 9.79 -10.78
CA TYR A 185 11.33 10.07 -11.91
C TYR A 185 10.77 9.66 -13.29
N GLY A 186 9.48 9.94 -13.51
CA GLY A 186 8.78 9.63 -14.78
C GLY A 186 8.36 8.16 -14.94
N GLN A 187 8.55 7.33 -13.91
CA GLN A 187 8.05 5.96 -13.88
C GLN A 187 6.88 5.84 -12.91
N GLU A 188 5.81 5.17 -13.36
CA GLU A 188 4.71 4.82 -12.47
C GLU A 188 5.14 3.71 -11.51
N LYS A 189 4.92 3.93 -10.22
CA LYS A 189 5.17 2.96 -9.14
C LYS A 189 3.92 2.79 -8.30
N HIS A 190 3.58 1.56 -7.98
CA HIS A 190 2.56 1.25 -6.99
C HIS A 190 3.14 1.40 -5.58
N LEU A 191 2.46 2.17 -4.74
CA LEU A 191 2.76 2.28 -3.32
C LEU A 191 1.62 1.63 -2.54
N ILE A 192 1.96 0.75 -1.61
CA ILE A 192 1.00 0.12 -0.69
C ILE A 192 1.27 0.71 0.69
N LEU A 193 0.31 1.46 1.21
CA LEU A 193 0.33 1.96 2.58
C LEU A 193 -0.36 0.94 3.49
N ARG A 194 0.41 0.31 4.35
CA ARG A 194 -0.11 -0.60 5.39
C ARG A 194 -0.29 0.16 6.70
N ASP A 195 -1.54 0.34 7.13
CA ASP A 195 -1.87 0.90 8.44
C ASP A 195 -1.60 -0.15 9.52
N ILE A 196 -0.52 0.04 10.29
CA ILE A 196 -0.16 -0.86 11.39
C ILE A 196 -0.97 -0.46 12.63
N ASP A 197 -1.82 -1.38 13.08
CA ASP A 197 -2.60 -1.18 14.29
C ASP A 197 -1.75 -1.49 15.52
N VAL A 198 -1.57 -0.49 16.36
CA VAL A 198 -0.79 -0.61 17.59
C VAL A 198 -1.79 -0.57 18.74
N LYS A 199 -1.99 -1.71 19.41
CA LYS A 199 -2.91 -1.81 20.53
C LYS A 199 -2.37 -1.07 21.75
N HIS A 200 -1.11 -1.31 22.14
CA HIS A 200 -0.44 -0.59 23.22
C HIS A 200 0.97 -0.13 22.86
N ALA A 201 1.41 0.96 23.50
CA ALA A 201 2.72 1.56 23.26
C ALA A 201 3.92 0.64 23.58
N LEU A 202 3.69 -0.38 24.41
CA LEU A 202 4.70 -1.36 24.85
C LEU A 202 4.64 -2.67 24.07
N ASP A 203 3.61 -2.87 23.24
CA ASP A 203 3.47 -4.10 22.49
C ASP A 203 4.60 -4.22 21.46
N PRO A 204 5.30 -5.36 21.41
CA PRO A 204 6.34 -5.55 20.42
C PRO A 204 5.72 -5.67 19.02
N LEU A 205 6.29 -4.94 18.06
CA LEU A 205 6.02 -5.15 16.65
C LEU A 205 6.59 -6.50 16.21
N GLN A 206 5.81 -7.23 15.42
CA GLN A 206 6.23 -8.50 14.83
C GLN A 206 7.18 -8.24 13.65
N PRO A 207 8.05 -9.21 13.28
CA PRO A 207 8.96 -9.04 12.15
C PRO A 207 8.26 -8.64 10.85
N GLN A 208 7.08 -9.18 10.56
CA GLN A 208 6.25 -8.83 9.39
C GLN A 208 5.60 -7.43 9.47
N GLU A 209 5.63 -6.77 10.62
CA GLU A 209 5.16 -5.39 10.81
C GLU A 209 6.32 -4.38 10.80
N VAL A 210 7.56 -4.87 10.95
CA VAL A 210 8.78 -4.07 10.85
C VAL A 210 9.36 -4.11 9.43
N ASN A 211 9.43 -5.31 8.84
CA ASN A 211 10.06 -5.52 7.55
C ASN A 211 9.19 -4.98 6.41
N CYS A 212 9.61 -3.87 5.81
CA CYS A 212 8.96 -3.21 4.68
C CYS A 212 10.01 -2.59 3.73
N ASP A 213 9.53 -1.91 2.69
CA ASP A 213 10.40 -1.16 1.78
C ASP A 213 10.75 0.22 2.31
N VAL A 214 9.80 0.87 3.00
CA VAL A 214 9.98 2.16 3.68
C VAL A 214 9.06 2.26 4.91
N ALA A 215 9.59 2.73 6.03
CA ALA A 215 8.81 2.95 7.24
C ALA A 215 8.35 4.42 7.34
N CYS A 216 7.05 4.63 7.54
CA CYS A 216 6.45 5.94 7.76
C CYS A 216 6.03 6.04 9.23
N LEU A 217 6.83 6.76 10.02
CA LEU A 217 6.62 6.95 11.44
C LEU A 217 5.77 8.19 11.68
N VAL A 218 4.52 7.99 12.10
CA VAL A 218 3.49 9.02 12.15
C VAL A 218 3.24 9.47 13.58
N TYR A 219 3.30 10.78 13.84
CA TYR A 219 2.87 11.40 15.09
C TYR A 219 1.90 12.55 14.82
N ASP A 220 1.18 12.96 15.86
CA ASP A 220 0.27 14.11 15.85
C ASP A 220 0.99 15.35 16.40
N THR A 221 1.12 16.41 15.59
CA THR A 221 1.79 17.65 15.99
C THR A 221 1.05 18.41 17.09
N SER A 222 -0.26 18.20 17.21
CA SER A 222 -1.11 18.86 18.22
C SER A 222 -1.13 18.10 19.56
N ASN A 223 -0.61 16.86 19.60
CA ASN A 223 -0.57 16.04 20.81
C ASN A 223 0.88 15.92 21.34
N PRO A 224 1.20 16.54 22.49
CA PRO A 224 2.54 16.51 23.09
C PRO A 224 3.11 15.10 23.33
N ARG A 225 2.25 14.10 23.55
CA ARG A 225 2.67 12.73 23.91
C ARG A 225 2.74 11.78 22.72
N SER A 226 2.48 12.26 21.50
CA SER A 226 2.43 11.38 20.33
C SER A 226 3.81 11.02 19.81
N PHE A 227 4.80 11.91 19.90
CA PHE A 227 6.12 11.70 19.32
C PHE A 227 6.96 10.63 20.06
N GLU A 228 6.83 10.55 21.38
CA GLU A 228 7.57 9.57 22.20
C GLU A 228 7.41 8.14 21.66
N TYR A 229 6.20 7.76 21.23
CA TYR A 229 5.94 6.43 20.70
C TYR A 229 6.82 6.13 19.47
N ILE A 230 6.83 7.03 18.48
CA ILE A 230 7.59 6.78 17.25
C ILE A 230 9.10 6.85 17.47
N ALA A 231 9.56 7.67 18.42
CA ALA A 231 10.97 7.72 18.81
C ALA A 231 11.44 6.38 19.39
N ARG A 232 10.63 5.76 20.27
CA ARG A 232 10.91 4.42 20.82
C ARG A 232 10.90 3.34 19.74
N ILE A 233 9.93 3.37 18.82
CA ILE A 233 9.87 2.42 17.70
C ILE A 233 11.08 2.54 16.79
N TYR A 234 11.49 3.76 16.44
CA TYR A 234 12.68 3.99 15.63
C TYR A 234 13.93 3.37 16.27
N ILE A 235 14.21 3.70 17.53
CA ILE A 235 15.41 3.21 18.23
C ILE A 235 15.39 1.68 18.33
N LYS A 236 14.24 1.09 18.64
CA LYS A 236 14.12 -0.35 18.88
C LYS A 236 14.22 -1.19 17.60
N TYR A 237 13.68 -0.70 16.48
CA TYR A 237 13.49 -1.53 15.29
C TYR A 237 14.22 -1.03 14.04
N TYR A 238 14.45 0.28 13.93
CA TYR A 238 14.89 0.89 12.66
C TYR A 238 16.28 1.53 12.72
N ALA A 239 16.78 1.92 13.89
CA ALA A 239 18.05 2.63 14.04
C ALA A 239 19.27 1.85 13.49
N GLU A 240 19.24 0.53 13.56
CA GLU A 240 20.27 -0.36 13.01
C GLU A 240 19.81 -1.09 11.73
N SER A 241 18.61 -0.77 11.24
CA SER A 241 18.04 -1.40 10.04
C SER A 241 18.53 -0.71 8.77
N LYS A 242 18.40 -1.41 7.63
CA LYS A 242 18.60 -0.84 6.28
C LYS A 242 17.31 -0.29 5.67
N ILE A 243 16.24 -0.20 6.45
CA ILE A 243 14.94 0.26 5.96
C ILE A 243 14.93 1.79 6.05
N PRO A 244 14.70 2.50 4.94
CA PRO A 244 14.57 3.95 4.96
C PRO A 244 13.36 4.37 5.80
N VAL A 245 13.54 5.40 6.64
CA VAL A 245 12.53 5.88 7.58
C VAL A 245 12.18 7.34 7.30
N MET A 246 10.90 7.65 7.23
CA MET A 246 10.39 9.02 7.20
C MET A 246 9.54 9.30 8.45
N VAL A 247 9.85 10.39 9.13
CA VAL A 247 9.05 10.92 10.25
C VAL A 247 8.00 11.88 9.69
N VAL A 248 6.73 11.68 10.06
CA VAL A 248 5.59 12.47 9.57
C VAL A 248 4.79 13.03 10.74
N GLY A 249 4.67 14.36 10.80
CA GLY A 249 3.80 15.07 11.73
C GLY A 249 2.47 15.38 11.07
N THR A 250 1.39 14.73 11.50
CA THR A 250 0.03 14.97 10.97
C THR A 250 -0.68 16.08 11.73
N LYS A 251 -1.83 16.53 11.19
CA LYS A 251 -2.64 17.63 11.73
C LYS A 251 -1.85 18.93 11.83
N ALA A 252 -0.94 19.13 10.88
CA ALA A 252 -0.11 20.33 10.77
C ALA A 252 -0.89 21.63 10.50
N ASP A 253 -2.21 21.52 10.29
CA ASP A 253 -3.14 22.65 10.26
C ASP A 253 -3.62 23.12 11.64
N LEU A 254 -3.31 22.37 12.70
CA LEU A 254 -3.56 22.74 14.09
C LEU A 254 -2.29 23.35 14.70
N ASP A 255 -2.45 24.05 15.82
CA ASP A 255 -1.32 24.62 16.55
C ASP A 255 -0.34 23.53 16.98
N GLU A 256 0.89 23.63 16.48
CA GLU A 256 1.97 22.72 16.84
C GLU A 256 2.28 22.85 18.34
N ARG A 257 2.27 21.72 19.04
CA ARG A 257 2.62 21.64 20.45
C ARG A 257 4.01 21.05 20.60
N ARG A 258 4.77 21.62 21.54
CA ARG A 258 6.05 21.05 22.00
C ARG A 258 5.80 19.61 22.44
N GLN A 259 6.66 18.70 21.99
CA GLN A 259 6.53 17.28 22.31
C GLN A 259 7.15 16.99 23.69
N ASP A 260 6.42 16.24 24.51
CA ASP A 260 6.79 15.74 25.84
C ASP A 260 7.78 14.57 25.70
N TYR A 261 8.91 14.83 25.05
CA TYR A 261 9.99 13.88 24.85
C TYR A 261 11.35 14.58 24.99
N LEU A 262 12.41 13.81 25.23
CA LEU A 262 13.76 14.32 25.50
C LEU A 262 14.31 15.19 24.35
N LEU A 263 13.94 14.89 23.11
CA LEU A 263 14.33 15.62 21.90
C LEU A 263 13.08 16.06 21.15
N GLN A 264 13.11 17.25 20.55
CA GLN A 264 12.05 17.64 19.61
C GLN A 264 12.18 16.87 18.28
N PRO A 265 11.09 16.73 17.50
CA PRO A 265 11.10 15.92 16.28
C PRO A 265 12.23 16.27 15.29
N ALA A 266 12.51 17.56 15.09
CA ALA A 266 13.60 18.01 14.21
C ALA A 266 14.99 17.61 14.74
N GLU A 267 15.23 17.80 16.05
CA GLU A 267 16.47 17.44 16.73
C GLU A 267 16.70 15.92 16.71
N PHE A 268 15.63 15.15 16.90
CA PHE A 268 15.67 13.69 16.79
C PHE A 268 16.07 13.25 15.39
N CYS A 269 15.44 13.82 14.35
CA CYS A 269 15.78 13.50 12.96
C CYS A 269 17.24 13.85 12.65
N GLN A 270 17.70 15.02 13.09
CA GLN A 270 19.10 15.44 12.93
C GLN A 270 20.07 14.48 13.63
N LYS A 271 19.80 14.11 14.90
CA LYS A 271 20.63 13.19 15.68
C LYS A 271 20.82 11.84 14.97
N TYR A 272 19.74 11.32 14.39
CA TYR A 272 19.74 10.01 13.72
C TYR A 272 19.94 10.08 12.20
N LYS A 273 20.34 11.25 11.66
CA LYS A 273 20.57 11.49 10.23
C LYS A 273 19.37 11.14 9.33
N LEU A 274 18.17 11.35 9.84
CA LEU A 274 16.92 11.24 9.10
C LEU A 274 16.61 12.56 8.40
N LEU A 275 15.76 12.52 7.38
CA LEU A 275 15.18 13.73 6.81
C LEU A 275 14.37 14.48 7.88
N PRO A 276 14.28 15.83 7.79
CA PRO A 276 13.43 16.61 8.69
C PRO A 276 11.98 16.09 8.69
N PRO A 277 11.24 16.24 9.81
CA PRO A 277 9.84 15.81 9.89
C PRO A 277 9.01 16.38 8.74
N HIS A 278 8.29 15.51 8.03
CA HIS A 278 7.37 15.94 6.99
C HIS A 278 6.02 16.30 7.62
N PHE A 279 5.64 17.57 7.52
CA PHE A 279 4.35 18.04 8.01
C PHE A 279 3.23 17.73 7.01
N PHE A 280 2.20 17.03 7.47
CA PHE A 280 1.07 16.56 6.67
C PHE A 280 -0.26 17.07 7.24
N SER A 281 -1.15 17.52 6.36
CA SER A 281 -2.54 17.83 6.71
C SER A 281 -3.47 17.48 5.56
N LEU A 282 -4.61 16.88 5.90
CA LEU A 282 -5.69 16.61 4.96
C LEU A 282 -6.27 17.91 4.36
N LYS A 283 -6.22 19.04 5.10
CA LYS A 283 -6.70 20.35 4.60
C LYS A 283 -5.86 20.87 3.44
N ALA A 284 -4.55 20.62 3.48
CA ALA A 284 -3.61 21.12 2.48
C ALA A 284 -3.80 20.44 1.11
N ASN A 285 -4.40 19.25 1.08
CA ASN A 285 -4.59 18.43 -0.12
C ASN A 285 -3.31 18.22 -0.97
N LYS A 286 -2.14 18.12 -0.31
CA LYS A 286 -0.84 17.89 -0.97
C LYS A 286 -0.44 16.42 -0.94
N LYS A 287 -0.10 15.87 -2.11
CA LYS A 287 0.29 14.45 -2.30
C LYS A 287 1.80 14.20 -2.33
N GLU A 288 2.63 15.21 -2.07
CA GLU A 288 4.10 15.13 -2.14
C GLU A 288 4.69 14.05 -1.20
N LEU A 289 4.05 13.81 -0.04
CA LEU A 289 4.47 12.78 0.90
C LEU A 289 4.52 11.40 0.25
N TYR A 290 3.48 11.03 -0.52
CA TYR A 290 3.38 9.71 -1.13
C TYR A 290 4.47 9.49 -2.19
N VAL A 291 4.79 10.54 -2.96
CA VAL A 291 5.92 10.52 -3.90
C VAL A 291 7.24 10.35 -3.15
N LYS A 292 7.47 11.07 -2.05
CA LYS A 292 8.69 10.93 -1.24
C LYS A 292 8.84 9.52 -0.65
N LEU A 293 7.77 8.93 -0.13
CA LEU A 293 7.78 7.56 0.39
C LEU A 293 8.14 6.54 -0.69
N ALA A 294 7.51 6.62 -1.86
CA ALA A 294 7.84 5.73 -2.98
C ALA A 294 9.27 5.94 -3.49
N THR A 295 9.74 7.18 -3.56
CA THR A 295 11.13 7.49 -3.94
C THR A 295 12.12 6.89 -2.94
N MET A 296 11.89 7.00 -1.63
CA MET A 296 12.73 6.38 -0.61
C MET A 296 12.72 4.84 -0.69
N ALA A 297 11.57 4.24 -1.00
CA ALA A 297 11.48 2.79 -1.19
C ALA A 297 12.22 2.31 -2.46
N ALA A 298 12.14 3.09 -3.54
CA ALA A 298 12.79 2.78 -4.81
C ALA A 298 14.31 3.03 -4.78
N PHE A 299 14.76 3.98 -3.95
CA PHE A 299 16.16 4.37 -3.79
C PHE A 299 16.54 4.47 -2.30
N PRO A 300 16.70 3.32 -1.60
CA PRO A 300 17.06 3.27 -0.18
C PRO A 300 18.47 3.79 0.14
#